data_AF-A0A927NZ23-F1
#
_entry.id   AF-A0A927NZ23-F1
#
_cell.length_a   1.000
_cell.length_b   1.000
_cell.length_c   1.000
_cell.angle_alpha   90.00
_cell.angle_beta   90.00
_cell.angle_gamma   90.00
#
_symmetry.space_group_name_H-M   'P 1'
#
loop_
_entity.id
_entity.type
_entity.pdbx_description
1 polymer ?
#
loop_
_entity_poly.entity_id
_entity_poly.type
_entity_poly.pdbx_seq_one_letter_code
_entity_poly.pdbx_strand_id
1 'polypeptide(L)'
;MKIDKKLLIVCLVVPLAVGGIAALLTGGGMDTFETLSKPPLSPPGWLFPVVWTILYILMGVASYLVLTSGAARTDISRAILFYALQLALNFFWPILFFSFSAYLFAFIWLIALWILILIALILFYRISMAAGGLMIPYLLWVTFAGYLNLGIYLLN
;
A
#
# COMPACT_ATOMS: atom_id res chain seq x y z
N MET A 1 -13.24 -24.76 7.86
CA MET A 1 -12.71 -24.08 6.66
C MET A 1 -11.37 -24.71 6.32
N LYS A 2 -11.24 -25.45 5.21
CA LYS A 2 -9.93 -25.97 4.79
C LYS A 2 -9.13 -24.79 4.25
N ILE A 3 -7.98 -24.49 4.86
CA ILE A 3 -7.11 -23.41 4.40
C ILE A 3 -6.49 -23.85 3.06
N ASP A 4 -6.77 -23.11 1.99
CA ASP A 4 -6.06 -23.30 0.73
C ASP A 4 -4.69 -22.64 0.84
N LYS A 5 -3.70 -23.45 1.24
CA LYS A 5 -2.32 -23.00 1.45
C LYS A 5 -1.71 -22.42 0.18
N LYS A 6 -2.05 -22.93 -1.01
CA LYS A 6 -1.50 -22.45 -2.28
C LYS A 6 -2.00 -21.03 -2.56
N LEU A 7 -3.31 -20.83 -2.42
CA LEU A 7 -3.91 -19.51 -2.63
C LEU A 7 -3.39 -18.48 -1.62
N LEU A 8 -3.27 -18.86 -0.34
CA LEU A 8 -2.73 -17.99 0.70
C LEU A 8 -1.29 -17.54 0.40
N ILE A 9 -0.43 -18.47 -0.06
CA ILE A 9 0.94 -18.15 -0.45
C ILE A 9 0.94 -17.14 -1.60
N VAL A 10 0.13 -17.35 -2.63
CA VAL A 10 0.04 -16.41 -3.77
C VAL A 10 -0.40 -15.02 -3.29
N CYS A 11 -1.45 -14.96 -2.47
CA CYS A 11 -1.95 -13.69 -1.94
C CYS A 11 -0.93 -12.94 -1.07
N LEU A 12 -0.02 -13.64 -0.38
CA LEU A 12 1.06 -13.02 0.41
C LEU A 12 2.25 -12.61 -0.47
N VAL A 13 2.65 -13.47 -1.41
CA VAL A 13 3.83 -13.24 -2.25
C VAL A 13 3.62 -12.06 -3.20
N VAL A 14 2.43 -11.90 -3.79
CA VAL A 14 2.15 -10.81 -4.73
C VAL A 14 2.43 -9.41 -4.14
N PRO A 15 1.81 -8.99 -3.01
CA PRO A 15 2.07 -7.67 -2.44
C PRO A 15 3.50 -7.53 -1.92
N LEU A 16 4.08 -8.58 -1.34
CA LEU A 16 5.48 -8.56 -0.89
C LEU A 16 6.46 -8.41 -2.06
N ALA A 17 6.21 -9.09 -3.17
CA ALA A 17 7.05 -8.98 -4.37
C ALA A 17 6.92 -7.58 -4.99
N VAL A 18 5.72 -7.02 -5.07
CA VAL A 18 5.51 -5.65 -5.54
C VAL A 18 6.29 -4.66 -4.68
N GLY A 19 6.16 -4.73 -3.36
CA GLY A 19 6.91 -3.87 -2.45
C GLY A 19 8.42 -4.05 -2.50
N GLY A 20 8.88 -5.31 -2.57
CA GLY A 20 10.29 -5.64 -2.66
C GLY A 20 10.92 -5.14 -3.96
N ILE A 21 10.25 -5.34 -5.10
CA ILE A 21 10.74 -4.85 -6.40
C ILE A 21 10.74 -3.32 -6.41
N ALA A 22 9.69 -2.67 -5.90
CA ALA A 22 9.67 -1.20 -5.81
C ALA A 22 10.83 -0.67 -4.97
N ALA A 23 11.12 -1.29 -3.83
CA ALA A 23 12.23 -0.92 -2.95
C ALA A 23 13.62 -1.15 -3.58
N LEU A 24 13.77 -2.23 -4.37
CA LEU A 24 15.00 -2.47 -5.12
C LEU A 24 15.23 -1.44 -6.23
N LEU A 25 14.16 -1.05 -6.94
CA LEU A 25 14.22 -0.05 -8.01
C LEU A 25 14.49 1.37 -7.48
N THR A 26 14.06 1.68 -6.26
CA THR A 26 14.30 2.98 -5.63
C THR A 26 15.64 3.04 -4.89
N GLY A 27 16.43 1.97 -4.94
CA GLY A 27 17.89 1.96 -4.81
C GLY A 27 18.46 2.94 -3.79
N GLY A 28 18.16 2.75 -2.50
CA GLY A 28 18.73 3.60 -1.44
C GLY A 28 18.04 4.95 -1.26
N GLY A 29 16.77 5.11 -1.64
CA GLY A 29 15.99 6.33 -1.36
C GLY A 29 16.00 6.79 0.11
N MET A 30 16.47 5.95 1.04
CA MET A 30 16.76 6.30 2.43
C MET A 30 17.90 7.33 2.55
N ASP A 31 18.95 7.25 1.72
CA ASP A 31 20.03 8.24 1.67
C ASP A 31 19.50 9.59 1.17
N THR A 32 18.62 9.58 0.17
CA THR A 32 17.88 10.76 -0.29
C THR A 32 16.95 11.30 0.79
N PHE A 33 16.29 10.43 1.56
CA PHE A 33 15.42 10.85 2.66
C PHE A 33 16.19 11.49 3.83
N GLU A 34 17.46 11.12 4.03
CA GLU A 34 18.30 11.73 5.05
C GLU A 34 18.77 13.14 4.70
N THR A 35 18.95 13.45 3.42
CA THR A 35 19.39 14.78 2.95
C THR A 35 18.27 15.80 2.85
N LEU A 36 17.00 15.38 2.85
CA LEU A 36 15.84 16.27 2.71
C LEU A 36 15.44 16.96 4.02
N SER A 37 14.99 18.21 3.89
CA SER A 37 14.32 18.94 4.97
C SER A 37 13.00 18.25 5.31
N LYS A 38 12.92 17.71 6.52
CA LYS A 38 11.83 16.84 6.99
C LYS A 38 10.81 17.61 7.82
N PRO A 39 9.49 17.42 7.61
CA PRO A 39 8.47 17.98 8.49
C PRO A 39 8.55 17.37 9.91
N PRO A 40 7.99 18.05 10.93
CA PRO A 40 7.90 17.48 12.26
C PRO A 40 7.17 16.13 12.22
N LEU A 41 7.53 15.20 13.13
CA LEU A 41 7.02 13.81 13.16
C LEU A 41 7.54 12.86 12.06
N SER A 42 8.59 13.22 11.32
CA SER A 42 9.23 12.28 10.38
C SER A 42 9.87 11.10 11.13
N PRO A 43 9.48 9.85 10.86
CA PRO A 43 10.02 8.69 11.55
C PRO A 43 11.43 8.35 11.04
N PRO A 44 12.17 7.49 11.77
CA PRO A 44 13.43 6.93 11.26
C PRO A 44 13.23 6.20 9.93
N GLY A 45 14.20 6.31 9.01
CA GLY A 45 14.12 5.68 7.68
C GLY A 45 13.88 4.17 7.72
N TRP A 46 14.46 3.46 8.69
CA TRP A 46 14.28 2.02 8.86
C TRP A 46 12.84 1.61 9.22
N LEU A 47 12.02 2.52 9.74
CA LEU A 47 10.63 2.20 10.12
C LEU A 47 9.75 1.98 8.87
N PHE A 48 10.04 2.67 7.77
CA PHE A 48 9.29 2.52 6.52
C PHE A 48 9.25 1.09 5.99
N PRO A 49 10.39 0.40 5.74
CA PRO A 49 10.35 -0.96 5.23
C PRO A 49 9.64 -1.93 6.20
N VAL A 50 9.82 -1.77 7.52
CA VAL A 50 9.14 -2.61 8.52
C VAL A 50 7.62 -2.47 8.43
N VAL A 51 7.11 -1.23 8.42
CA VAL A 51 5.67 -0.98 8.35
C VAL A 51 5.12 -1.47 7.02
N TRP A 52 5.77 -1.18 5.89
CA TRP A 52 5.34 -1.66 4.58
C TRP A 52 5.28 -3.18 4.49
N THR A 53 6.28 -3.90 5.02
CA THR A 53 6.25 -5.38 5.07
C THR A 53 5.03 -5.88 5.84
N ILE A 54 4.73 -5.31 7.01
CA ILE A 54 3.55 -5.69 7.79
C ILE A 54 2.28 -5.41 6.98
N LEU A 55 2.16 -4.25 6.35
CA LEU A 55 0.99 -3.88 5.54
C LEU A 55 0.79 -4.82 4.36
N TYR A 56 1.86 -5.21 3.65
CA TYR A 56 1.77 -6.17 2.54
C TYR A 56 1.31 -7.55 3.01
N ILE A 57 1.72 -8.00 4.20
CA ILE A 57 1.21 -9.22 4.81
C ILE A 57 -0.30 -9.09 5.10
N LEU A 58 -0.72 -7.99 5.73
CA LEU A 58 -2.13 -7.74 6.06
C LEU A 58 -3.00 -7.71 4.80
N MET A 59 -2.54 -7.04 3.75
CA MET A 59 -3.18 -7.04 2.43
C MET A 59 -3.33 -8.44 1.84
N GLY A 60 -2.26 -9.24 1.92
CA GLY A 60 -2.28 -10.61 1.39
C GLY A 60 -3.28 -11.48 2.15
N VAL A 61 -3.35 -11.36 3.47
CA VAL A 61 -4.37 -12.03 4.28
C VAL A 61 -5.77 -11.51 3.93
N ALA A 62 -5.94 -10.19 3.76
CA ALA A 62 -7.23 -9.58 3.43
C ALA A 62 -7.76 -10.08 2.07
N SER A 63 -6.91 -10.10 1.04
CA SER A 63 -7.27 -10.60 -0.28
C SER A 63 -7.60 -12.10 -0.28
N TYR A 64 -6.87 -12.91 0.49
CA TYR A 64 -7.20 -14.32 0.70
C TYR A 64 -8.58 -14.51 1.34
N LEU A 65 -8.91 -13.73 2.37
CA LEU A 65 -10.23 -13.78 3.02
C LEU A 65 -11.36 -13.39 2.06
N VAL A 66 -11.15 -12.40 1.20
CA VAL A 66 -12.12 -12.02 0.15
C VAL A 66 -12.32 -13.16 -0.86
N LEU A 67 -11.24 -13.75 -1.36
CA LEU A 67 -11.29 -14.83 -2.34
C LEU A 67 -11.92 -16.13 -1.80
N THR A 68 -11.84 -16.36 -0.48
CA THR A 68 -12.39 -17.57 0.18
C THR A 68 -13.72 -17.34 0.90
N SER A 69 -14.27 -16.12 0.84
CA SER A 69 -15.51 -15.70 1.52
C SER A 69 -16.79 -16.41 1.04
N GLY A 70 -16.78 -17.02 -0.15
CA GLY A 70 -17.99 -17.58 -0.77
C GLY A 70 -18.98 -16.54 -1.29
N ALA A 71 -18.62 -15.25 -1.30
CA ALA A 71 -19.45 -14.18 -1.86
C ALA A 71 -19.64 -14.30 -3.38
N ALA A 72 -20.55 -13.49 -3.93
CA ALA A 72 -20.83 -13.49 -5.36
C ALA A 72 -19.55 -13.18 -6.17
N ARG A 73 -19.31 -13.96 -7.23
CA ARG A 73 -18.10 -13.83 -8.06
C ARG A 73 -17.93 -12.43 -8.64
N THR A 74 -19.02 -11.73 -8.93
CA THR A 74 -19.00 -10.33 -9.41
C THR A 74 -18.44 -9.37 -8.38
N ASP A 75 -18.78 -9.54 -7.11
CA ASP A 75 -18.35 -8.67 -6.02
C ASP A 75 -16.88 -8.92 -5.67
N ILE A 76 -16.48 -10.20 -5.63
CA ILE A 76 -15.09 -10.61 -5.45
C ILE A 76 -14.22 -10.03 -6.58
N SER A 77 -14.62 -10.20 -7.84
CA SER A 77 -13.86 -9.68 -8.99
C SER A 77 -13.72 -8.16 -8.94
N ARG A 78 -14.78 -7.43 -8.58
CA ARG A 78 -14.71 -5.97 -8.41
C ARG A 78 -13.76 -5.58 -7.27
N ALA A 79 -13.87 -6.21 -6.11
CA ALA A 79 -13.02 -5.93 -4.96
C ALA A 79 -11.53 -6.17 -5.30
N ILE A 80 -11.23 -7.30 -5.94
CA ILE A 80 -9.87 -7.67 -6.34
C ILE A 80 -9.33 -6.76 -7.45
N LEU A 81 -10.17 -6.28 -8.37
CA LEU A 81 -9.76 -5.30 -9.39
C LEU A 81 -9.27 -4.00 -8.75
N PHE A 82 -10.06 -3.40 -7.83
CA PHE A 82 -9.64 -2.18 -7.13
C PHE A 82 -8.41 -2.43 -6.24
N TYR A 83 -8.31 -3.60 -5.61
CA TYR A 83 -7.12 -4.02 -4.87
C TYR A 83 -5.88 -4.13 -5.77
N ALA A 84 -6.01 -4.64 -6.99
CA ALA A 84 -4.90 -4.73 -7.93
C ALA A 84 -4.49 -3.35 -8.45
N LEU A 85 -5.46 -2.48 -8.75
CA LEU A 85 -5.20 -1.10 -9.18
C LEU A 85 -4.47 -0.30 -8.09
N GLN A 86 -4.92 -0.36 -6.83
CA GLN A 86 -4.20 0.32 -5.75
C GLN A 86 -2.77 -0.24 -5.57
N LEU A 87 -2.57 -1.55 -5.76
CA LEU A 87 -1.25 -2.15 -5.62
C LEU A 87 -0.30 -1.69 -6.74
N ALA A 88 -0.82 -1.51 -7.95
CA ALA A 88 -0.07 -0.93 -9.07
C ALA A 88 0.28 0.55 -8.79
N LEU A 89 -0.66 1.37 -8.31
CA LEU A 89 -0.36 2.76 -7.95
C LEU A 89 0.67 2.83 -6.80
N ASN A 90 0.57 1.91 -5.84
CA ASN A 90 1.52 1.80 -4.73
C ASN A 90 2.94 1.48 -5.22
N PHE A 91 3.09 0.63 -6.24
CA PHE A 91 4.39 0.31 -6.85
C PHE A 91 5.08 1.53 -7.47
N PHE A 92 4.32 2.37 -8.18
CA PHE A 92 4.88 3.54 -8.86
C PHE A 92 5.18 4.71 -7.93
N TRP A 93 4.44 4.84 -6.84
CA TRP A 93 4.60 5.96 -5.91
C TRP A 93 6.04 6.17 -5.40
N PRO A 94 6.75 5.16 -4.85
CA PRO A 94 8.10 5.38 -4.35
C PRO A 94 9.10 5.69 -5.47
N ILE A 95 8.86 5.20 -6.70
CA ILE A 95 9.69 5.52 -7.87
C ILE A 95 9.54 7.00 -8.24
N LEU A 96 8.30 7.51 -8.29
CA LEU A 96 8.03 8.93 -8.54
C LEU A 96 8.64 9.83 -7.47
N PHE A 97 8.59 9.40 -6.21
CA PHE A 97 9.12 10.16 -5.09
C PHE A 97 10.65 10.15 -5.04
N PHE A 98 11.29 8.98 -5.03
CA PHE A 98 12.72 8.85 -4.80
C PHE A 98 13.56 8.94 -6.07
N SER A 99 13.10 8.38 -7.20
CA SER A 99 13.88 8.37 -8.44
C SER A 99 13.72 9.66 -9.25
N PHE A 100 12.50 10.22 -9.28
CA PHE A 100 12.21 11.43 -10.05
C PHE A 100 12.19 12.72 -9.22
N SER A 101 12.27 12.63 -7.89
CA SER A 101 12.17 13.78 -6.97
C SER A 101 10.94 14.67 -7.23
N ALA A 102 9.88 14.10 -7.83
CA ALA A 102 8.72 14.84 -8.31
C ALA A 102 7.67 14.95 -7.19
N TYR A 103 8.02 15.62 -6.08
CA TYR A 103 7.27 15.55 -4.82
C TYR A 103 5.78 15.92 -4.97
N LEU A 104 5.46 17.03 -5.64
CA LEU A 104 4.06 17.41 -5.88
C LEU A 104 3.30 16.37 -6.70
N PHE A 105 3.92 15.83 -7.74
CA PHE A 105 3.30 14.79 -8.57
C PHE A 105 3.12 13.49 -7.78
N ALA A 106 4.10 13.12 -6.97
CA ALA A 106 4.02 11.97 -6.06
C ALA A 106 2.91 12.15 -5.00
N PHE A 107 2.66 13.38 -4.53
CA PHE A 107 1.54 13.69 -3.64
C PHE A 107 0.18 13.52 -4.33
N ILE A 108 -0.01 14.07 -5.53
CA ILE A 108 -1.24 13.89 -6.32
C ILE A 108 -1.47 12.41 -6.63
N TRP A 109 -0.41 11.69 -6.98
CA TRP A 109 -0.44 10.24 -7.18
C TRP A 109 -0.85 9.49 -5.91
N LEU A 110 -0.37 9.94 -4.74
CA LEU A 110 -0.73 9.37 -3.45
C LEU A 110 -2.21 9.62 -3.11
N ILE A 111 -2.80 10.76 -3.48
CA ILE A 111 -4.24 11.00 -3.32
C ILE A 111 -5.04 10.00 -4.15
N ALA A 112 -4.65 9.77 -5.41
CA ALA A 112 -5.29 8.78 -6.26
C ALA A 112 -5.18 7.37 -5.66
N LEU A 113 -4.00 7.01 -5.16
CA LEU A 113 -3.78 5.78 -4.41
C LEU A 113 -4.72 5.68 -3.21
N TRP A 114 -4.77 6.71 -2.36
CA TRP A 114 -5.60 6.76 -1.16
C TRP A 114 -7.08 6.49 -1.45
N ILE A 115 -7.62 7.09 -2.53
CA ILE A 115 -8.99 6.86 -2.97
C ILE A 115 -9.22 5.39 -3.34
N LEU A 116 -8.30 4.79 -4.11
CA LEU A 116 -8.42 3.38 -4.47
C LEU A 116 -8.33 2.45 -3.24
N ILE A 117 -7.50 2.79 -2.26
CA ILE A 117 -7.42 2.05 -0.98
C ILE A 117 -8.75 2.12 -0.25
N LEU A 118 -9.37 3.30 -0.17
CA LEU A 118 -10.66 3.48 0.48
C LEU A 118 -11.75 2.67 -0.23
N ILE A 119 -11.79 2.69 -1.57
CA ILE A 119 -12.73 1.88 -2.35
C ILE A 119 -12.51 0.39 -2.08
N ALA A 120 -11.27 -0.09 -2.15
CA ALA A 120 -10.94 -1.48 -1.88
C ALA A 120 -11.31 -1.88 -0.45
N LEU A 121 -11.05 -1.02 0.55
CA LEU A 121 -11.42 -1.23 1.94
C LEU A 121 -12.93 -1.38 2.10
N ILE A 122 -13.73 -0.50 1.50
CA ILE A 122 -15.21 -0.58 1.58
C ILE A 122 -15.72 -1.86 0.92
N LEU A 123 -15.20 -2.22 -0.25
CA LEU A 123 -15.57 -3.46 -0.95
C LEU A 123 -15.18 -4.70 -0.14
N PHE A 124 -13.99 -4.69 0.49
CA PHE A 124 -13.54 -5.78 1.34
C PHE A 124 -14.42 -5.89 2.59
N TYR A 125 -14.78 -4.77 3.22
CA TYR A 125 -15.69 -4.74 4.37
C TYR A 125 -17.07 -5.32 4.06
N ARG A 126 -17.61 -5.05 2.85
CA ARG A 126 -18.90 -5.60 2.40
C ARG A 126 -18.87 -7.11 2.21
N ILE A 127 -17.73 -7.66 1.84
CA ILE A 127 -17.54 -9.11 1.63
C ILE A 127 -17.18 -9.81 2.95
N SER A 128 -16.25 -9.25 3.72
CA SER A 128 -15.76 -9.78 4.98
C SER A 128 -15.29 -8.64 5.88
N MET A 129 -15.95 -8.50 7.05
CA MET A 129 -15.55 -7.49 8.04
C MET A 129 -14.09 -7.65 8.47
N ALA A 130 -13.60 -8.88 8.56
CA ALA A 130 -12.19 -9.14 8.89
C ALA A 130 -11.26 -8.65 7.77
N ALA A 131 -11.59 -8.90 6.50
CA ALA A 131 -10.78 -8.44 5.36
C ALA A 131 -10.72 -6.91 5.27
N GLY A 132 -11.87 -6.24 5.46
CA GLY A 132 -11.94 -4.79 5.49
C GLY A 132 -11.16 -4.19 6.67
N GLY A 133 -11.25 -4.79 7.85
CA GLY A 133 -10.52 -4.36 9.05
C GLY A 133 -9.00 -4.40 8.86
N LEU A 134 -8.48 -5.41 8.16
CA LEU A 134 -7.05 -5.53 7.84
C LEU A 134 -6.53 -4.45 6.89
N MET A 135 -7.41 -3.78 6.13
CA MET A 135 -7.05 -2.67 5.23
C MET A 135 -7.02 -1.31 5.95
N ILE A 136 -7.58 -1.19 7.16
CA ILE A 136 -7.60 0.08 7.93
C ILE A 136 -6.17 0.57 8.26
N PRO A 137 -5.26 -0.26 8.81
CA PRO A 137 -3.89 0.18 9.11
C PRO A 137 -3.17 0.73 7.87
N TYR A 138 -3.47 0.16 6.70
CA TYR A 138 -2.89 0.62 5.44
C TYR A 138 -3.40 2.02 5.06
N LEU A 139 -4.71 2.27 5.13
CA LEU A 139 -5.27 3.58 4.84
C LEU A 139 -4.70 4.66 5.77
N LEU A 140 -4.56 4.34 7.07
CA LEU A 140 -3.95 5.25 8.05
C LEU A 140 -2.49 5.56 7.74
N TRP A 141 -1.72 4.53 7.36
CA TRP A 141 -0.32 4.70 6.96
C TRP A 141 -0.17 5.56 5.72
N VAL A 142 -1.03 5.40 4.71
CA VAL A 142 -0.98 6.22 3.49
C VAL A 142 -1.39 7.67 3.76
N THR A 143 -2.33 7.91 4.68
CA THR A 143 -2.63 9.27 5.16
C THR A 143 -1.38 9.91 5.79
N PHE A 144 -0.66 9.17 6.63
CA PHE A 144 0.58 9.64 7.24
C PHE A 144 1.69 9.88 6.20
N ALA A 145 1.84 8.99 5.22
CA ALA A 145 2.75 9.18 4.10
C ALA A 145 2.40 10.43 3.28
N GLY A 146 1.11 10.77 3.15
CA GLY A 146 0.65 11.99 2.48
C GLY A 146 1.05 13.26 3.22
N TYR A 147 0.93 13.26 4.55
CA TYR A 147 1.45 14.34 5.39
C TYR A 147 2.96 14.55 5.18
N LEU A 148 3.75 13.47 5.21
CA LEU A 148 5.20 13.55 5.02
C LEU A 148 5.56 14.04 3.61
N ASN A 149 4.91 13.51 2.57
CA ASN A 149 5.16 13.89 1.18
C ASN A 149 4.85 15.38 0.94
N LEU A 150 3.70 15.86 1.41
CA LEU A 150 3.35 17.29 1.32
C LEU A 150 4.33 18.16 2.11
N GLY A 151 4.71 17.73 3.32
CA GLY A 151 5.69 18.45 4.12
C GLY A 151 7.06 18.56 3.43
N ILE A 152 7.52 17.49 2.78
CA ILE A 152 8.77 17.50 2.01
C ILE A 152 8.67 18.44 0.81
N TYR A 153 7.55 18.44 0.09
CA TYR A 153 7.31 19.37 -1.02
C TYR A 153 7.28 20.85 -0.58
N LEU A 154 6.74 21.16 0.60
CA LEU A 154 6.71 22.54 1.08
C LEU A 154 8.06 23.04 1.60
N LEU A 155 8.98 22.13 1.92
CA LEU A 155 10.28 22.45 2.52
C LEU A 155 11.46 22.39 1.52
N ASN A 156 11.26 21.89 0.30
CA ASN A 156 12.30 21.71 -0.73
C ASN A 156 11.76 22.09 -2.11
#